data_AF-A0A5B9EAA0-F1
#
_entry.id   AF-A0A5B9EAA0-F1
#
_cell.length_a   1.000
_cell.length_b   1.000
_cell.length_c   1.000
_cell.angle_alpha   90.00
_cell.angle_beta   90.00
_cell.angle_gamma   90.00
#
_symmetry.space_group_name_H-M   'P 1'
#
loop_
_entity.id
_entity.type
_entity.pdbx_description
1 polymer ?
#
loop_
_entity_poly.entity_id
_entity_poly.type
_entity_poly.pdbx_seq_one_letter_code
_entity_poly.pdbx_strand_id
1 'polypeptide(L)'
;MTSTSARVGGIRKEVDAQKLGPALLIASSLVLAIRTARWPATSDEGLANVEWQKEVEHSGHIAKAMLSHLISRYPSLFLLKDVPWYVPTDEDVPE
;
A
#
# COMPACT_ATOMS: atom_id res chain seq x y z
N MET A 1 26.06 26.35 -12.48
CA MET A 1 24.87 25.78 -11.81
C MET A 1 25.19 24.35 -11.45
N THR A 2 25.89 24.15 -10.33
CA THR A 2 26.27 22.82 -9.83
C THR A 2 25.16 22.34 -8.92
N SER A 3 24.51 21.23 -9.28
CA SER A 3 23.56 20.54 -8.42
C SER A 3 24.23 20.15 -7.11
N THR A 4 23.86 20.79 -6.00
CA THR A 4 24.26 20.40 -4.65
C THR A 4 23.80 18.96 -4.45
N SER A 5 24.74 18.02 -4.53
CA SER A 5 24.43 16.59 -4.43
C SER A 5 24.09 16.29 -2.97
N ALA A 6 22.81 16.03 -2.69
CA ALA A 6 22.33 15.70 -1.35
C ALA A 6 23.22 14.61 -0.73
N ARG A 7 23.81 14.90 0.43
CA ARG A 7 24.77 14.00 1.08
C ARG A 7 24.01 12.83 1.71
N VAL A 8 24.23 11.62 1.19
CA VAL A 8 23.67 10.39 1.78
C VAL A 8 24.25 10.22 3.19
N GLY A 9 23.38 10.22 4.19
CA GLY A 9 23.72 9.99 5.61
C GLY A 9 23.86 8.52 5.96
N GLY A 10 23.30 7.63 5.13
CA GLY A 10 23.45 6.19 5.25
C GLY A 10 22.35 5.43 4.51
N ILE A 11 22.32 4.11 4.71
CA ILE A 11 21.33 3.19 4.13
C ILE A 11 20.48 2.61 5.25
N ARG A 12 19.15 2.67 5.10
CA ARG A 12 18.19 2.03 6.01
C ARG A 12 17.41 0.95 5.27
N LYS A 13 17.07 -0.13 5.97
CA LYS A 13 16.20 -1.18 5.43
C LYS A 13 14.75 -0.79 5.64
N GLU A 14 13.99 -0.74 4.56
CA GLU A 14 12.55 -0.48 4.59
C GLU A 14 11.79 -1.58 3.86
N VAL A 15 10.54 -1.80 4.25
CA VAL A 15 9.65 -2.72 3.53
C VAL A 15 9.44 -2.20 2.10
N ASP A 16 9.62 -3.08 1.13
CA ASP A 16 9.43 -2.75 -0.28
C ASP A 16 7.93 -2.74 -0.63
N ALA A 17 7.26 -1.63 -0.32
CA ALA A 17 5.83 -1.45 -0.53
C ALA A 17 5.38 -1.67 -1.99
N GLN A 18 6.25 -1.42 -2.98
CA GLN A 18 5.92 -1.65 -4.39
C GLN A 18 5.69 -3.13 -4.70
N LYS A 19 6.33 -4.04 -3.97
CA LYS A 19 6.17 -5.49 -4.13
C LYS A 19 4.99 -6.05 -3.36
N LEU A 20 4.30 -5.24 -2.55
CA LEU A 20 3.13 -5.66 -1.79
C LEU A 20 1.81 -5.52 -2.57
N GLY A 21 1.84 -4.88 -3.75
CA GLY A 21 0.66 -4.71 -4.60
C GLY A 21 -0.09 -6.02 -4.89
N PRO A 22 0.57 -7.09 -5.35
CA PRO A 22 -0.07 -8.38 -5.58
C PRO A 22 -0.71 -8.99 -4.32
N ALA A 23 -0.04 -8.90 -3.17
CA ALA A 23 -0.57 -9.41 -1.90
C ALA A 23 -1.83 -8.66 -1.46
N LEU A 24 -1.83 -7.33 -1.60
CA LEU A 24 -2.99 -6.50 -1.29
C LEU A 24 -4.16 -6.81 -2.22
N LEU A 25 -3.91 -6.99 -3.52
CA LEU A 25 -4.95 -7.35 -4.50
C LEU A 25 -5.60 -8.68 -4.14
N ILE A 26 -4.81 -9.73 -3.90
CA ILE A 26 -5.31 -11.07 -3.54
C ILE A 26 -6.13 -11.02 -2.24
N ALA A 27 -5.60 -10.37 -1.20
CA ALA A 27 -6.30 -10.25 0.07
C ALA A 27 -7.63 -9.48 -0.08
N SER A 28 -7.65 -8.39 -0.84
CA SER A 28 -8.87 -7.62 -1.13
C SER A 28 -9.89 -8.46 -1.88
N SER A 29 -9.46 -9.21 -2.90
CA SER A 29 -10.33 -10.12 -3.66
C SER A 29 -10.91 -11.24 -2.80
N LEU A 30 -10.14 -11.76 -1.85
CA LEU A 30 -10.63 -12.78 -0.92
C LEU A 30 -11.70 -12.22 0.03
N VAL A 31 -11.46 -11.03 0.60
CA VAL A 31 -12.46 -10.34 1.45
C VAL A 31 -13.73 -10.08 0.66
N LEU A 32 -13.60 -9.58 -0.57
CA LEU A 32 -14.73 -9.32 -1.48
C LEU A 32 -15.52 -10.61 -1.73
N ALA A 33 -14.84 -11.69 -2.14
CA ALA A 33 -15.48 -12.96 -2.45
C ALA A 33 -16.22 -13.56 -1.24
N ILE A 34 -15.65 -13.49 -0.03
CA ILE A 34 -16.30 -13.98 1.18
C ILE A 34 -17.55 -13.15 1.50
N ARG A 35 -17.47 -11.82 1.37
CA ARG A 35 -18.58 -10.91 1.71
C ARG A 35 -19.72 -10.95 0.70
N THR A 36 -19.42 -11.19 -0.57
CA THR A 36 -20.41 -11.26 -1.65
C THR A 36 -20.84 -12.68 -1.99
N ALA A 37 -20.30 -13.72 -1.35
CA ALA A 37 -20.61 -15.12 -1.63
C ALA A 37 -22.10 -15.47 -1.62
N ARG A 38 -22.93 -14.72 -0.88
CA ARG A 38 -24.38 -14.93 -0.76
C ARG A 38 -25.21 -13.95 -1.58
N TRP A 39 -24.58 -13.02 -2.29
CA TRP A 39 -25.29 -12.05 -3.10
C TRP A 39 -25.88 -12.76 -4.32
N PRO A 40 -27.12 -12.43 -4.72
CA PRO A 40 -27.69 -12.98 -5.94
C PRO A 40 -26.85 -12.53 -7.14
N ALA A 41 -26.68 -13.43 -8.11
CA ALA A 41 -26.00 -13.10 -9.36
C ALA A 41 -26.73 -11.93 -10.02
N THR A 42 -26.07 -10.77 -10.05
CA THR A 42 -26.59 -9.55 -10.64
C THR A 42 -26.04 -9.46 -12.06
N SER A 43 -26.87 -9.82 -13.05
CA SER A 43 -26.63 -9.51 -14.46
C SER A 43 -27.20 -8.12 -14.73
N ASP A 44 -26.48 -7.09 -14.31
CA ASP A 44 -26.88 -5.71 -14.61
C ASP A 44 -26.19 -5.28 -15.90
N GLU A 45 -26.96 -4.85 -16.90
CA GLU A 45 -26.43 -4.35 -18.19
C GLU A 45 -25.71 -2.99 -18.04
N GLY A 46 -25.86 -2.34 -16.87
CA GLY A 46 -25.16 -1.12 -16.49
C GLY A 46 -23.84 -1.40 -15.76
N LEU A 47 -22.74 -0.82 -16.24
CA LEU A 47 -21.39 -0.86 -15.64
C LEU A 47 -21.25 -0.13 -14.28
N ALA A 48 -22.36 0.26 -13.64
CA ALA A 48 -22.39 1.20 -12.52
C ALA A 48 -23.19 0.69 -11.33
N ASN A 49 -23.01 -0.56 -10.93
CA ASN A 49 -23.58 -1.03 -9.66
C ASN A 49 -22.79 -0.41 -8.48
N VAL A 50 -23.38 0.62 -7.88
CA VAL A 50 -22.82 1.40 -6.76
C VAL A 50 -22.55 0.50 -5.53
N GLU A 51 -23.34 -0.55 -5.31
CA GLU A 51 -23.14 -1.48 -4.20
C GLU A 51 -21.87 -2.32 -4.40
N TRP A 52 -21.64 -2.78 -5.64
CA TRP A 52 -20.40 -3.48 -5.99
C TRP A 52 -19.17 -2.59 -5.82
N GLN A 53 -19.22 -1.33 -6.26
CA GLN A 53 -18.10 -0.39 -6.07
C GLN A 53 -17.80 -0.15 -4.59
N LYS A 54 -18.83 0.09 -3.77
CA LYS A 54 -18.69 0.25 -2.31
C LYS A 54 -18.06 -0.98 -1.67
N GLU A 55 -18.47 -2.17 -2.09
CA GLU A 55 -17.97 -3.42 -1.53
C GLU A 55 -16.52 -3.71 -1.95
N VAL A 56 -16.13 -3.35 -3.17
CA VAL A 56 -14.72 -3.36 -3.63
C VAL A 56 -13.86 -2.41 -2.79
N GLU A 57 -14.31 -1.16 -2.59
CA GLU A 57 -13.60 -0.18 -1.77
C GLU A 57 -13.47 -0.62 -0.31
N HIS A 58 -14.54 -1.18 0.26
CA HIS A 58 -14.55 -1.69 1.62
C HIS A 58 -13.57 -2.85 1.80
N SER A 59 -13.58 -3.79 0.87
CA SER A 59 -12.67 -4.94 0.86
C SER A 59 -11.20 -4.50 0.76
N GLY A 60 -10.91 -3.52 -0.10
CA GLY A 60 -9.60 -2.89 -0.20
C GLY A 60 -9.15 -2.22 1.10
N HIS A 61 -10.05 -1.51 1.78
CA HIS A 61 -9.75 -0.87 3.07
C HIS A 61 -9.41 -1.89 4.16
N ILE A 62 -10.16 -2.98 4.28
CA ILE A 62 -9.88 -4.05 5.26
C ILE A 62 -8.50 -4.67 4.99
N ALA A 63 -8.23 -5.06 3.75
CA ALA A 63 -6.96 -5.69 3.39
C ALA A 63 -5.77 -4.75 3.64
N LYS A 64 -5.92 -3.46 3.30
CA LYS A 64 -4.90 -2.43 3.56
C LYS A 64 -4.66 -2.24 5.05
N ALA A 65 -5.71 -2.18 5.86
CA ALA A 65 -5.58 -2.01 7.31
C ALA A 65 -4.81 -3.19 7.94
N MET A 66 -5.14 -4.42 7.53
CA MET A 66 -4.45 -5.63 7.99
C MET A 66 -2.97 -5.62 7.56
N LEU A 67 -2.70 -5.30 6.28
CA LEU A 67 -1.34 -5.23 5.75
C LEU A 67 -0.49 -4.19 6.49
N SER A 68 -1.03 -2.99 6.73
CA SER A 68 -0.36 -1.95 7.52
C SER A 68 -0.05 -2.39 8.94
N HIS A 69 -0.99 -3.08 9.61
CA HIS A 69 -0.77 -3.63 10.94
C HIS A 69 0.38 -4.65 10.96
N LEU A 70 0.42 -5.56 9.98
CA LEU A 70 1.46 -6.58 9.87
C LEU A 70 2.83 -5.96 9.56
N ILE A 71 2.92 -4.98 8.66
CA ILE A 71 4.17 -4.28 8.35
C ILE A 71 4.73 -3.58 9.59
N SER A 72 3.86 -2.91 10.35
CA SER A 72 4.26 -2.19 11.57
C SER A 72 4.77 -3.14 12.66
N ARG A 73 4.11 -4.29 12.83
CA ARG A 73 4.41 -5.21 13.94
C ARG A 73 5.49 -6.23 13.61
N TYR A 74 5.55 -6.68 12.35
CA TYR A 74 6.39 -7.79 11.90
C TYR A 74 7.07 -7.47 10.55
N PRO A 75 7.90 -6.41 10.46
CA PRO A 75 8.51 -6.00 9.21
C PRO A 75 9.42 -7.08 8.59
N SER A 76 9.97 -7.99 9.41
CA SER A 76 10.81 -9.10 8.97
C SER A 76 10.10 -10.16 8.13
N LEU A 77 8.76 -10.15 8.07
CA LEU A 77 7.98 -11.05 7.21
C LEU A 77 7.93 -10.59 5.75
N PHE A 78 8.34 -9.34 5.49
CA PHE A 78 8.24 -8.73 4.18
C PHE A 78 9.60 -8.54 3.53
N LEU A 79 9.61 -8.44 2.20
CA LEU A 79 10.83 -8.12 1.49
C LEU A 79 11.29 -6.71 1.87
N LEU A 80 12.53 -6.61 2.31
CA LEU A 80 13.17 -5.33 2.63
C LEU A 80 14.00 -4.86 1.43
N LYS A 81 14.06 -3.53 1.25
CA LYS A 81 14.96 -2.85 0.33
C LYS A 81 15.83 -1.86 1.07
N ASP A 82 17.01 -1.65 0.52
CA ASP A 82 17.95 -0.64 0.98
C ASP A 82 17.55 0.73 0.43
N VAL A 83 17.27 1.68 1.32
CA VAL A 83 16.83 3.03 0.99
C VAL A 83 17.85 4.03 1.55
N PRO A 84 18.41 4.94 0.72
CA PRO A 84 19.28 5.99 1.23
C PRO A 84 18.48 7.01 2.03
N TRP A 85 19.02 7.43 3.16
CA TRP A 85 18.55 8.62 3.86
C TRP A 85 19.59 9.73 3.67
N TYR A 86 19.12 10.98 3.58
CA TYR A 86 19.94 12.15 3.29
C TYR A 86 20.10 13.00 4.55
N VAL A 87 21.30 13.54 4.76
CA VAL A 87 21.56 14.46 5.88
C VAL A 87 20.89 15.80 5.58
N PRO A 88 20.13 16.39 6.52
CA PRO A 88 19.60 17.74 6.37
C PRO A 88 20.76 18.72 6.16
N THR A 89 20.68 19.53 5.13
CA THR A 89 21.63 20.61 4.86
C THR A 89 21.07 21.94 5.39
N ASP A 90 21.93 22.92 5.66
CA ASP A 90 21.50 24.24 6.18
C ASP A 90 20.53 24.98 5.23
N GLU A 91 20.42 24.55 3.96
CA GLU A 91 19.42 25.00 2.98
C GLU A 91 18.00 24.45 3.23
N ASP A 92 17.83 23.46 4.11
CA ASP A 92 16.53 22.83 4.45
C ASP A 92 15.81 23.51 5.62
N VAL A 93 16.39 24.56 6.20
CA VAL A 93 15.75 25.39 7.23
C VAL A 93 15.05 26.56 6.52
N PRO A 94 13.71 26.66 6.55
CA PRO A 94 13.04 27.83 6.00
C PRO A 94 13.41 29.08 6.81
N GLU A 95 13.88 30.14 6.13
CA GLU A 95 14.04 31.48 6.71
C GLU A 95 12.70 32.11 7.10
#